data_AF-A0A7C3RH17-F1
#
_entry.id   AF-A0A7C3RH17-F1
#
_cell.length_a   1.000
_cell.length_b   1.000
_cell.length_c   1.000
_cell.angle_alpha   90.00
_cell.angle_beta   90.00
_cell.angle_gamma   90.00
#
_symmetry.space_group_name_H-M   'P 1'
#
loop_
_entity.id
_entity.type
_entity.pdbx_description
1 polymer ?
#
loop_
_entity_poly.entity_id
_entity_poly.type
_entity_poly.pdbx_seq_one_letter_code
_entity_poly.pdbx_strand_id
1 'polypeptide(L)'
;MPDGERTEQATPRRREEARRRGQIAISHELISGLGFISGVMIIASLIPMMYHQLSLILITFIGGMHRSEITVQNLRDIVMDVGYKLSLILLPIFGIIFVVILLVGFVQTGFLFSSEAITPKISRINPFMGIRRIFSKRALIDILKAIMKLILLGYLGYSFIGNISTSIFSLWKTSLSNTFRFTIDNIIRFSQQAGIVLLAIGVLDYMLQRREFEASIRMTREELKEELKETEGDPLIRSRIKQRQRELATRRMMQEIKKADVVITNPVEYAVALRYDIKTMNAPIVVAKGARLMAERIKNEARRWNIPIVVNPPLAQMLYKLVEVGEEIPPKLYQAVAEVLAYVYRKRGKVV
;
A
#
# COMPACT_ATOMS: atom_id res chain seq x y z
N MET A 1 -0.35 23.43 24.66
CA MET A 1 0.72 22.69 23.95
C MET A 1 0.72 23.21 22.53
N PRO A 2 1.88 23.53 21.92
CA PRO A 2 1.86 24.09 20.58
C PRO A 2 1.36 23.00 19.65
N ASP A 3 0.23 23.22 19.00
CA ASP A 3 -0.25 22.42 17.86
C ASP A 3 0.87 22.42 16.80
N GLY A 4 1.78 21.45 16.88
CA GLY A 4 2.88 21.33 15.95
C GLY A 4 2.31 21.17 14.55
N GLU A 5 2.78 21.97 13.61
CA GLU A 5 2.32 21.87 12.23
C GLU A 5 2.51 20.43 11.71
N ARG A 6 1.44 19.88 11.14
CA ARG A 6 1.42 18.54 10.54
C ARG A 6 2.29 18.52 9.29
N THR A 7 3.56 18.23 9.50
CA THR A 7 4.62 18.30 8.49
C THR A 7 5.07 16.91 8.05
N GLU A 8 4.93 15.91 8.91
CA GLU A 8 5.39 14.55 8.64
C GLU A 8 4.39 13.77 7.78
N GLN A 9 4.91 12.88 6.93
CA GLN A 9 4.08 12.06 6.06
C GLN A 9 3.32 11.00 6.87
N ALA A 10 2.11 10.66 6.41
CA ALA A 10 1.31 9.61 7.02
C ALA A 10 1.98 8.24 6.87
N THR A 11 2.05 7.48 7.96
CA THR A 11 2.48 6.08 7.98
C THR A 11 1.48 5.18 7.23
N PRO A 12 1.88 3.95 6.86
CA PRO A 12 0.97 2.97 6.25
C PRO A 12 -0.26 2.67 7.12
N ARG A 13 -0.07 2.58 8.45
CA ARG A 13 -1.16 2.33 9.41
C ARG A 13 -2.14 3.50 9.49
N ARG A 14 -1.65 4.75 9.56
CA ARG A 14 -2.51 5.94 9.48
C ARG A 14 -3.34 6.01 8.19
N ARG A 15 -2.74 5.66 7.05
CA ARG A 15 -3.47 5.55 5.76
C ARG A 15 -4.55 4.48 5.81
N GLU A 16 -4.27 3.33 6.40
CA GLU A 16 -5.25 2.25 6.55
C GLU A 16 -6.41 2.65 7.48
N GLU A 17 -6.13 3.33 8.59
CA GLU A 17 -7.15 3.86 9.49
C GLU A 17 -8.05 4.89 8.81
N ALA A 18 -7.47 5.81 8.02
CA ALA A 18 -8.23 6.77 7.23
C ALA A 18 -9.18 6.04 6.25
N ARG A 19 -8.68 5.00 5.57
CA ARG A 19 -9.49 4.14 4.69
C ARG A 19 -10.59 3.40 5.46
N ARG A 20 -10.30 2.81 6.62
CA ARG A 20 -11.30 2.14 7.48
C ARG A 20 -12.42 3.08 7.92
N ARG A 21 -12.11 4.35 8.19
CA ARG A 21 -13.09 5.40 8.50
C ARG A 21 -13.88 5.91 7.28
N GLY A 22 -13.58 5.40 6.08
CA GLY A 22 -14.19 5.82 4.82
C GLY A 22 -13.69 7.16 4.29
N GLN A 23 -12.54 7.65 4.77
CA GLN A 23 -11.92 8.87 4.27
C GLN A 23 -11.00 8.52 3.11
N ILE A 24 -11.38 8.96 1.90
CA ILE A 24 -10.65 8.75 0.66
C ILE A 24 -10.80 9.95 -0.27
N ALA A 25 -9.80 10.17 -1.12
CA ALA A 25 -9.88 11.15 -2.20
C ALA A 25 -10.75 10.60 -3.35
N ILE A 26 -11.83 11.28 -3.71
CA ILE A 26 -12.72 10.90 -4.82
C ILE A 26 -13.04 12.13 -5.66
N SER A 27 -12.51 12.17 -6.89
CA SER A 27 -12.83 13.22 -7.85
C SER A 27 -14.06 12.84 -8.65
N HIS A 28 -15.17 13.50 -8.33
CA HIS A 28 -16.40 13.42 -9.10
C HIS A 28 -16.24 14.00 -10.52
N GLU A 29 -15.37 14.98 -10.71
CA GLU A 29 -15.07 15.57 -12.02
C GLU A 29 -14.33 14.59 -12.94
N LEU A 30 -13.42 13.78 -12.38
CA LEU A 30 -12.75 12.73 -13.15
C LEU A 30 -13.73 11.62 -13.55
N ILE A 31 -14.65 11.24 -12.66
CA ILE A 31 -15.70 10.23 -12.97
C ILE A 31 -16.62 10.75 -14.07
N SER A 32 -17.11 11.99 -13.97
CA SER A 32 -18.00 12.57 -14.97
C SER A 32 -17.30 12.80 -16.30
N GLY A 33 -16.04 13.29 -16.30
CA GLY A 33 -15.24 13.48 -17.51
C GLY A 33 -14.96 12.18 -18.25
N LEU A 34 -14.50 11.14 -17.55
CA LEU A 34 -14.27 9.81 -18.14
C LEU A 34 -15.57 9.15 -18.60
N GLY A 35 -16.64 9.24 -17.81
CA GLY A 35 -17.95 8.73 -18.19
C GLY A 35 -18.48 9.39 -19.46
N PHE A 36 -18.35 10.71 -19.56
CA PHE A 36 -18.79 11.47 -20.73
C PHE A 36 -18.00 11.11 -21.99
N ILE A 37 -16.66 11.19 -21.96
CA ILE A 37 -15.84 10.89 -23.15
C ILE A 37 -16.01 9.43 -23.60
N SER A 38 -16.08 8.49 -22.65
CA SER A 38 -16.31 7.08 -22.96
C SER A 38 -17.69 6.88 -23.58
N GLY A 39 -18.73 7.52 -23.02
CA GLY A 39 -20.07 7.52 -23.60
C GLY A 39 -20.11 8.04 -25.03
N VAL A 40 -19.41 9.15 -25.31
CA VAL A 40 -19.28 9.68 -26.67
C VAL A 40 -18.59 8.68 -27.61
N MET A 41 -17.50 8.05 -27.18
CA MET A 41 -16.78 7.05 -27.98
C MET A 41 -17.63 5.79 -28.26
N ILE A 42 -18.36 5.32 -27.26
CA ILE A 42 -19.25 4.15 -27.38
C ILE A 42 -20.39 4.47 -28.35
N ILE A 43 -21.08 5.60 -28.15
CA ILE A 43 -22.16 6.03 -29.03
C ILE A 43 -21.63 6.17 -30.46
N ALA A 44 -20.50 6.85 -30.66
CA ALA A 44 -19.88 7.01 -31.98
C ALA A 44 -19.60 5.67 -32.67
N SER A 45 -19.13 4.67 -31.92
CA SER A 45 -18.87 3.32 -32.42
C SER A 45 -20.14 2.53 -32.75
N LEU A 46 -21.24 2.82 -32.04
CA LEU A 46 -22.52 2.13 -32.21
C LEU A 46 -23.45 2.80 -33.24
N ILE A 47 -23.11 3.96 -33.80
CA ILE A 47 -23.93 4.66 -34.81
C ILE A 47 -24.36 3.77 -35.98
N PRO A 48 -23.48 2.95 -36.60
CA PRO A 48 -23.91 2.07 -37.69
C PRO A 48 -25.00 1.09 -37.27
N MET A 49 -24.87 0.52 -36.06
CA MET A 49 -25.86 -0.39 -35.49
C MET A 49 -27.16 0.34 -35.17
N MET A 50 -27.08 1.52 -34.56
CA MET A 50 -28.24 2.36 -34.25
C MET A 50 -29.00 2.75 -35.53
N TYR A 51 -28.28 3.17 -36.56
CA TYR A 51 -28.84 3.51 -37.86
C TYR A 51 -29.57 2.31 -38.47
N HIS A 52 -28.94 1.13 -38.48
CA HIS A 52 -29.54 -0.09 -39.00
C HIS A 52 -30.82 -0.46 -38.24
N GLN A 53 -30.77 -0.50 -36.90
CA GLN A 53 -31.93 -0.89 -36.08
C GLN A 53 -33.08 0.13 -36.19
N LEU A 54 -32.79 1.44 -36.19
CA LEU A 54 -33.78 2.48 -36.40
C LEU A 54 -34.40 2.40 -37.80
N SER A 55 -33.61 2.09 -38.82
CA SER A 55 -34.12 1.90 -40.18
C SER A 55 -35.08 0.71 -40.27
N LEU A 56 -34.77 -0.40 -39.60
CA LEU A 56 -35.65 -1.56 -39.53
C LEU A 56 -36.96 -1.22 -38.81
N ILE A 57 -36.91 -0.49 -37.70
CA ILE A 57 -38.12 -0.03 -36.99
C ILE A 57 -38.99 0.80 -37.94
N LEU A 58 -38.42 1.78 -38.64
CA LEU A 58 -39.16 2.63 -39.58
C LEU A 58 -39.75 1.83 -40.74
N ILE A 59 -38.99 0.91 -41.34
CA ILE A 59 -39.48 0.05 -42.42
C ILE A 59 -40.64 -0.83 -41.95
N THR A 60 -40.52 -1.43 -40.76
CA THR A 60 -41.59 -2.26 -40.18
C THR A 60 -42.85 -1.44 -39.90
N PHE A 61 -42.74 -0.23 -39.33
CA PHE A 61 -43.89 0.63 -39.07
C PHE A 61 -44.54 1.17 -40.34
N ILE A 62 -43.76 1.73 -41.26
CA ILE A 62 -44.28 2.34 -42.49
C ILE A 62 -44.81 1.26 -43.45
N GLY A 63 -44.08 0.15 -43.60
CA GLY A 63 -44.46 -0.95 -44.47
C GLY A 63 -45.60 -1.83 -43.92
N GLY A 64 -45.73 -1.93 -42.59
CA GLY A 64 -46.75 -2.73 -41.92
C GLY A 64 -48.11 -2.04 -41.81
N MET A 65 -48.15 -0.71 -41.74
CA MET A 65 -49.40 0.06 -41.58
C MET A 65 -50.41 -0.12 -42.73
N HIS A 66 -49.98 -0.58 -43.91
CA HIS A 66 -50.86 -0.75 -45.06
C HIS A 66 -51.53 -2.14 -45.15
N ARG A 67 -51.11 -3.14 -44.36
CA ARG A 67 -51.45 -4.56 -44.63
C ARG A 67 -52.31 -5.28 -43.60
N SER A 68 -52.61 -4.71 -42.45
CA SER A 68 -53.32 -5.42 -41.38
C SER A 68 -54.24 -4.52 -40.58
N GLU A 69 -55.48 -4.97 -40.33
CA GLU A 69 -56.34 -4.40 -39.32
C GLU A 69 -55.62 -4.39 -37.96
N ILE A 70 -55.77 -3.29 -37.21
CA ILE A 70 -55.10 -3.13 -35.92
C ILE A 70 -55.83 -4.00 -34.89
N THR A 71 -55.39 -5.24 -34.74
CA THR A 71 -55.81 -6.15 -33.67
C THR A 71 -54.86 -6.06 -32.48
N VAL A 72 -55.36 -6.33 -31.27
CA VAL A 72 -54.56 -6.32 -30.02
C VAL A 72 -53.32 -7.22 -30.12
N GLN A 73 -53.42 -8.38 -30.79
CA GLN A 73 -52.31 -9.30 -30.97
C GLN A 73 -51.21 -8.71 -31.87
N ASN A 74 -51.56 -8.12 -33.00
CA ASN A 74 -50.60 -7.47 -33.91
C ASN A 74 -49.89 -6.28 -33.24
N LEU A 75 -50.61 -5.52 -32.41
CA LEU A 75 -50.03 -4.41 -31.65
C LEU A 75 -49.00 -4.89 -30.63
N ARG A 76 -49.28 -6.00 -29.93
CA ARG A 76 -48.35 -6.61 -28.98
C ARG A 76 -47.05 -7.03 -29.67
N ASP A 77 -47.14 -7.68 -30.82
CA ASP A 77 -45.95 -8.16 -31.54
C ASP A 77 -45.08 -7.00 -32.04
N ILE A 78 -45.69 -5.91 -32.51
CA ILE A 78 -44.99 -4.68 -32.87
C ILE A 78 -44.29 -4.05 -31.66
N VAL A 79 -44.97 -3.94 -30.51
CA VAL A 79 -44.38 -3.37 -29.29
C VAL A 79 -43.20 -4.21 -28.80
N MET A 80 -43.31 -5.54 -28.86
CA MET A 80 -42.23 -6.44 -28.46
C MET A 80 -41.01 -6.36 -29.40
N ASP A 81 -41.23 -6.32 -30.72
CA ASP A 81 -40.15 -6.17 -31.71
C ASP A 81 -39.43 -4.82 -31.57
N VAL A 82 -40.18 -3.73 -31.41
CA VAL A 82 -39.62 -2.39 -31.18
C VAL A 82 -38.87 -2.34 -29.85
N GLY A 83 -39.45 -2.89 -28.79
CA GLY A 83 -38.81 -3.01 -27.48
C GLY A 83 -37.49 -3.79 -27.56
N TYR A 84 -37.47 -4.90 -28.30
CA TYR A 84 -36.26 -5.69 -28.53
C TYR A 84 -35.19 -4.88 -29.28
N LYS A 85 -35.53 -4.24 -30.42
CA LYS A 85 -34.59 -3.43 -31.20
C LYS A 85 -34.06 -2.23 -30.41
N LEU A 86 -34.90 -1.56 -29.62
CA LEU A 86 -34.47 -0.49 -28.72
C LEU A 86 -33.57 -1.01 -27.61
N SER A 87 -33.85 -2.20 -27.06
CA SER A 87 -32.98 -2.81 -26.05
C SER A 87 -31.59 -3.14 -26.61
N LEU A 88 -31.50 -3.62 -27.86
CA LEU A 88 -30.22 -3.85 -28.54
C LEU A 88 -29.40 -2.57 -28.72
N ILE A 89 -30.06 -1.41 -28.86
CA ILE A 89 -29.38 -0.11 -28.93
C ILE A 89 -28.95 0.37 -27.53
N LEU A 90 -29.87 0.37 -26.57
CA LEU A 90 -29.68 1.03 -25.28
C LEU A 90 -28.83 0.21 -24.31
N LEU A 91 -29.00 -1.11 -24.29
CA LEU A 91 -28.34 -2.00 -23.33
C LEU A 91 -26.80 -1.99 -23.45
N PRO A 92 -26.17 -2.03 -24.65
CA PRO A 92 -24.72 -1.89 -24.74
C PRO A 92 -24.23 -0.49 -24.34
N ILE A 93 -24.99 0.58 -24.63
CA ILE A 93 -24.62 1.95 -24.22
C ILE A 93 -24.61 2.05 -22.70
N PHE A 94 -25.72 1.71 -22.03
CA PHE A 94 -25.82 1.79 -20.58
C PHE A 94 -24.91 0.79 -19.88
N GLY A 95 -24.82 -0.43 -20.41
CA GLY A 95 -23.99 -1.49 -19.84
C GLY A 95 -22.50 -1.12 -19.83
N ILE A 96 -21.97 -0.63 -20.96
CA ILE A 96 -20.56 -0.24 -21.04
C ILE A 96 -20.31 1.03 -20.20
N ILE A 97 -21.18 2.04 -20.26
CA ILE A 97 -21.04 3.25 -19.42
C ILE A 97 -21.06 2.90 -17.93
N PHE A 98 -21.94 2.00 -17.51
CA PHE A 98 -22.01 1.51 -16.14
C PHE A 98 -20.70 0.85 -15.72
N VAL A 99 -20.17 -0.05 -16.55
CA VAL A 99 -18.88 -0.71 -16.31
C VAL A 99 -17.74 0.32 -16.22
N VAL A 100 -17.69 1.30 -17.13
CA VAL A 100 -16.66 2.36 -17.09
C VAL A 100 -16.74 3.16 -15.80
N ILE A 101 -17.93 3.64 -15.42
CA ILE A 101 -18.10 4.44 -14.19
C ILE A 101 -17.71 3.63 -12.96
N LEU A 102 -18.11 2.36 -12.90
CA LEU A 102 -17.69 1.44 -11.84
C LEU A 102 -16.17 1.31 -11.79
N LEU A 103 -15.53 0.99 -12.91
CA LEU A 103 -14.08 0.81 -12.99
C LEU A 103 -13.33 2.08 -12.58
N VAL A 104 -13.77 3.26 -13.02
CA VAL A 104 -13.16 4.53 -12.61
C VAL A 104 -13.32 4.74 -11.10
N GLY A 105 -14.50 4.48 -10.54
CA GLY A 105 -14.72 4.52 -9.10
C GLY A 105 -13.82 3.56 -8.33
N PHE A 106 -13.68 2.32 -8.81
CA PHE A 106 -12.79 1.31 -8.24
C PHE A 106 -11.32 1.70 -8.34
N VAL A 107 -10.86 2.28 -9.46
CA VAL A 107 -9.47 2.73 -9.62
C VAL A 107 -9.15 3.88 -8.67
N GLN A 108 -10.09 4.81 -8.43
CA GLN A 108 -9.87 5.92 -7.50
C GLN A 108 -9.83 5.47 -6.03
N THR A 109 -10.71 4.55 -5.65
CA THR A 109 -10.95 4.20 -4.23
C THR A 109 -10.26 2.91 -3.79
N GLY A 110 -9.95 2.03 -4.75
CA GLY A 110 -9.61 0.63 -4.53
C GLY A 110 -10.80 -0.17 -4.00
N PHE A 111 -10.57 -1.44 -3.67
CA PHE A 111 -11.56 -2.21 -2.92
C PHE A 111 -11.58 -1.70 -1.47
N LEU A 112 -12.66 -1.00 -1.09
CA LEU A 112 -12.80 -0.43 0.24
C LEU A 112 -14.21 -0.71 0.77
N PHE A 113 -14.30 -1.71 1.64
CA PHE A 113 -15.49 -2.00 2.40
C PHE A 113 -15.34 -1.43 3.81
N SER A 114 -16.04 -0.33 4.11
CA SER A 114 -16.05 0.29 5.44
C SER A 114 -17.45 0.18 6.03
N SER A 115 -17.61 -0.69 7.02
CA SER A 115 -18.84 -0.79 7.80
C SER A 115 -19.15 0.52 8.53
N GLU A 116 -18.12 1.21 9.03
CA GLU A 116 -18.27 2.50 9.71
C GLU A 116 -18.80 3.62 8.80
N ALA A 117 -18.52 3.58 7.50
CA ALA A 117 -19.02 4.56 6.55
C ALA A 117 -20.54 4.43 6.30
N ILE A 118 -21.07 3.21 6.43
CA ILE A 118 -22.48 2.83 6.22
C ILE A 118 -23.33 3.14 7.46
N THR A 119 -22.73 3.20 8.65
CA THR A 119 -23.47 3.53 9.88
C THR A 119 -24.07 4.95 9.82
N PRO A 120 -25.39 5.11 10.09
CA PRO A 120 -26.03 6.42 10.10
C PRO A 120 -25.53 7.24 11.30
N LYS A 121 -24.68 8.24 11.03
CA LYS A 121 -24.18 9.17 12.04
C LYS A 121 -25.05 10.42 12.05
N ILE A 122 -25.82 10.64 13.12
CA ILE A 122 -26.71 11.80 13.31
C ILE A 122 -25.95 13.13 13.15
N SER A 123 -24.65 13.14 13.49
CA SER A 123 -23.76 14.29 13.29
C SER A 123 -23.60 14.74 11.83
N ARG A 124 -23.90 13.88 10.84
CA ARG A 124 -23.89 14.23 9.41
C ARG A 124 -25.14 15.02 8.97
N ILE A 125 -26.22 15.04 9.76
CA ILE A 125 -27.51 15.69 9.43
C ILE A 125 -27.59 17.10 10.03
N ASN A 126 -26.56 17.58 10.75
CA ASN A 126 -26.60 18.89 11.39
C ASN A 126 -26.63 20.04 10.35
N PRO A 127 -27.71 20.85 10.26
CA PRO A 127 -27.87 21.90 9.26
C PRO A 127 -26.85 23.03 9.39
N PHE A 128 -26.37 23.32 10.61
CA PHE A 128 -25.37 24.35 10.85
C PHE A 128 -24.00 23.99 10.22
N MET A 129 -23.61 22.72 10.31
CA MET A 129 -22.41 22.22 9.62
C MET A 129 -22.58 22.24 8.10
N GLY A 130 -23.80 22.06 7.59
CA GLY A 130 -24.13 22.20 6.17
C GLY A 130 -23.86 23.62 5.65
N ILE A 131 -24.39 24.64 6.34
CA ILE A 131 -24.19 26.05 5.99
C ILE A 131 -22.70 26.41 6.01
N ARG A 132 -21.96 25.99 7.05
CA ARG A 132 -20.51 26.25 7.12
C ARG A 132 -19.71 25.59 5.98
N ARG A 133 -20.17 24.45 5.46
CA ARG A 133 -19.57 23.80 4.28
C ARG A 133 -19.81 24.62 3.01
N ILE A 134 -20.98 25.21 2.84
CA ILE A 134 -21.32 26.07 1.69
C ILE A 134 -20.48 27.36 1.70
N PHE A 135 -20.16 27.91 2.87
CA PHE A 135 -19.27 29.07 3.01
C PHE A 135 -17.80 28.70 3.28
N SER A 136 -17.37 27.50 2.91
CA SER A 136 -15.99 27.06 3.10
C SER A 136 -15.09 27.45 1.93
N LYS A 137 -13.76 27.50 2.16
CA LYS A 137 -12.76 27.67 1.08
C LYS A 137 -12.93 26.64 -0.04
N ARG A 138 -13.38 25.42 0.29
CA ARG A 138 -13.64 24.36 -0.68
C ARG A 138 -14.81 24.71 -1.61
N ALA A 139 -15.90 25.25 -1.06
CA ALA A 139 -17.03 25.68 -1.88
C ALA A 139 -16.66 26.81 -2.86
N LEU A 140 -15.79 27.74 -2.45
CA LEU A 140 -15.27 28.79 -3.35
C LEU A 140 -14.47 28.17 -4.52
N ILE A 141 -13.63 27.18 -4.25
CA ILE A 141 -12.87 26.45 -5.28
C ILE A 141 -13.83 25.69 -6.22
N ASP A 142 -14.89 25.08 -5.69
CA ASP A 142 -15.89 24.37 -6.50
C ASP A 142 -16.66 25.33 -7.43
N ILE A 143 -17.03 26.52 -6.94
CA ILE A 143 -17.63 27.58 -7.76
C ILE A 143 -16.67 28.03 -8.86
N LEU A 144 -15.40 28.26 -8.53
CA LEU A 144 -14.39 28.67 -9.51
C LEU A 144 -14.22 27.61 -10.61
N LYS A 145 -14.19 26.32 -10.26
CA LYS A 145 -14.16 25.22 -11.23
C LYS A 145 -15.41 25.20 -12.11
N ALA A 146 -16.59 25.45 -11.55
CA ALA A 146 -17.83 25.51 -12.31
C ALA A 146 -17.84 26.66 -13.33
N ILE A 147 -17.40 27.85 -12.92
CA ILE A 147 -17.26 29.01 -13.83
C ILE A 147 -16.23 28.72 -14.93
N MET A 148 -15.08 28.14 -14.57
CA MET A 148 -14.06 27.76 -15.54
C MET A 148 -14.59 26.76 -16.58
N LYS A 149 -15.32 25.73 -16.14
CA LYS A 149 -16.00 24.78 -17.04
C LYS A 149 -16.95 25.50 -18.00
N LEU A 150 -17.78 26.41 -17.48
CA LEU A 150 -18.74 27.17 -18.28
C LEU A 150 -18.03 28.02 -19.34
N ILE A 151 -16.97 28.73 -18.97
CA ILE A 151 -16.20 29.55 -19.91
C ILE A 151 -15.53 28.69 -20.99
N LEU A 152 -14.88 27.59 -20.61
CA LEU A 152 -14.18 26.71 -21.55
C LEU A 152 -15.15 26.03 -22.52
N LEU A 153 -16.26 25.47 -22.02
CA LEU A 153 -17.27 24.85 -22.86
C LEU A 153 -18.04 25.89 -23.70
N GLY A 154 -18.30 27.07 -23.14
CA GLY A 154 -18.93 28.18 -23.86
C GLY A 154 -18.07 28.69 -25.01
N TYR A 155 -16.76 28.87 -24.78
CA TYR A 155 -15.80 29.21 -25.83
C TYR A 155 -15.73 28.13 -26.91
N LEU A 156 -15.67 26.85 -26.49
CA LEU A 156 -15.66 25.72 -27.42
C LEU A 156 -16.93 25.70 -28.28
N GLY A 157 -18.10 25.89 -27.67
CA GLY A 157 -19.39 25.97 -28.37
C GLY A 157 -19.46 27.15 -29.33
N TYR A 158 -19.01 28.33 -28.90
CA TYR A 158 -18.92 29.51 -29.75
C TYR A 158 -18.02 29.29 -30.97
N SER A 159 -16.81 28.75 -30.76
CA SER A 159 -15.86 28.41 -31.83
C SER A 159 -16.44 27.37 -32.80
N PHE A 160 -17.11 26.34 -32.26
CA PHE A 160 -17.76 25.31 -33.06
C PHE A 160 -18.85 25.86 -33.97
N ILE A 161 -19.72 26.74 -33.45
CA ILE A 161 -20.77 27.40 -34.25
C ILE A 161 -20.14 28.27 -35.34
N GLY A 162 -19.07 29.01 -35.01
CA GLY A 162 -18.30 29.79 -35.99
C GLY A 162 -17.82 28.92 -37.15
N ASN A 163 -17.20 27.78 -36.85
CA ASN A 163 -16.70 26.84 -37.85
C ASN A 163 -17.84 26.23 -38.70
N ILE A 164 -18.95 25.83 -38.08
CA ILE A 164 -20.10 25.28 -38.80
C ILE A 164 -20.72 26.31 -39.73
N SER A 165 -20.86 27.56 -39.30
CA SER A 165 -21.57 28.59 -40.08
C SER A 165 -20.94 28.79 -41.48
N THR A 166 -19.63 28.67 -41.59
CA THR A 166 -18.91 28.71 -42.88
C THR A 166 -19.23 27.53 -43.79
N SER A 167 -19.55 26.36 -43.22
CA SER A 167 -19.84 25.12 -43.93
C SER A 167 -21.33 24.93 -44.23
N ILE A 168 -22.24 25.64 -43.56
CA ILE A 168 -23.70 25.49 -43.77
C ILE A 168 -24.08 25.77 -45.23
N PHE A 169 -23.46 26.77 -45.87
CA PHE A 169 -23.78 27.11 -47.27
C PHE A 169 -23.40 26.01 -48.27
N SER A 170 -22.40 25.17 -47.96
CA SER A 170 -22.03 24.06 -48.84
C SER A 170 -23.00 22.88 -48.74
N LEU A 171 -23.70 22.72 -47.60
CA LEU A 171 -24.67 21.65 -47.38
C LEU A 171 -25.90 21.74 -48.28
N TRP A 172 -26.27 22.95 -48.73
CA TRP A 172 -27.42 23.17 -49.62
C TRP A 172 -27.29 22.44 -50.97
N LYS A 173 -26.05 22.14 -51.40
CA LYS A 173 -25.76 21.47 -52.67
C LYS A 173 -25.49 19.96 -52.52
N THR A 174 -25.61 19.43 -51.30
CA THR A 174 -25.28 18.02 -51.01
C THR A 174 -26.53 17.15 -50.86
N SER A 175 -26.38 15.85 -51.07
CA SER A 175 -27.46 14.90 -50.84
C SER A 175 -27.83 14.80 -49.36
N LEU A 176 -29.09 14.45 -49.07
CA LEU A 176 -29.60 14.33 -47.71
C LEU A 176 -28.74 13.40 -46.83
N SER A 177 -28.28 12.28 -47.39
CA SER A 177 -27.39 11.34 -46.70
C SER A 177 -26.07 11.97 -46.27
N ASN A 178 -25.49 12.83 -47.11
CA ASN A 178 -24.24 13.51 -46.83
C ASN A 178 -24.42 14.60 -45.78
N THR A 179 -25.56 15.31 -45.80
CA THR A 179 -25.92 16.27 -44.75
C THR A 179 -26.03 15.58 -43.39
N PHE A 180 -26.73 14.44 -43.30
CA PHE A 180 -26.82 13.68 -42.04
C PHE A 180 -25.45 13.23 -41.52
N ARG A 181 -24.60 12.68 -42.39
CA ARG A 181 -23.23 12.27 -42.02
C ARG A 181 -22.42 13.46 -41.52
N PHE A 182 -22.45 14.59 -42.25
CA PHE A 182 -21.76 15.81 -41.83
C PHE A 182 -22.23 16.29 -40.46
N THR A 183 -23.54 16.33 -40.21
CA THR A 183 -24.09 16.75 -38.92
C THR A 183 -23.64 15.83 -37.79
N ILE A 184 -23.75 14.51 -37.97
CA ILE A 184 -23.35 13.51 -36.97
C ILE A 184 -21.85 13.61 -36.68
N ASP A 185 -20.99 13.68 -37.70
CA ASP A 185 -19.54 13.79 -37.52
C ASP A 185 -19.16 15.04 -36.75
N ASN A 186 -19.79 16.19 -37.04
CA ASN A 186 -19.53 17.43 -36.32
C ASN A 186 -20.02 17.38 -34.87
N ILE A 187 -21.19 16.79 -34.61
CA ILE A 187 -21.68 16.57 -33.24
C ILE A 187 -20.72 15.69 -32.44
N ILE A 188 -20.22 14.59 -33.04
CA ILE A 188 -19.26 13.70 -32.38
C ILE A 188 -17.95 14.43 -32.12
N ARG A 189 -17.39 15.15 -33.11
CA ARG A 189 -16.14 15.90 -32.95
C ARG A 189 -16.25 16.94 -31.83
N PHE A 190 -17.34 17.71 -31.81
CA PHE A 190 -17.61 18.66 -30.73
C PHE A 190 -17.71 17.95 -29.37
N SER A 191 -18.47 16.86 -29.29
CA SER A 191 -18.63 16.10 -28.06
C SER A 191 -17.30 15.50 -27.59
N GLN A 192 -16.45 15.06 -28.50
CA GLN A 192 -15.10 14.56 -28.18
C GLN A 192 -14.22 15.68 -27.63
N GLN A 193 -14.20 16.86 -28.27
CA GLN A 193 -13.45 18.02 -27.78
C GLN A 193 -13.94 18.46 -26.39
N ALA A 194 -15.25 18.53 -26.19
CA ALA A 194 -15.86 18.85 -24.90
C ALA A 194 -15.47 17.80 -23.84
N GLY A 195 -15.50 16.52 -24.20
CA GLY A 195 -15.10 15.44 -23.31
C GLY A 195 -13.62 15.47 -22.94
N ILE A 196 -12.72 15.84 -23.87
CA ILE A 196 -11.29 16.04 -23.57
C ILE A 196 -11.10 17.21 -22.58
N VAL A 197 -11.81 18.32 -22.77
CA VAL A 197 -11.76 19.46 -21.84
C VAL A 197 -12.25 19.04 -20.44
N LEU A 198 -13.39 18.36 -20.36
CA LEU A 198 -13.93 17.85 -19.10
C LEU A 198 -12.99 16.86 -18.43
N LEU A 199 -12.38 15.96 -19.21
CA LEU A 199 -11.39 15.00 -18.71
C LEU A 199 -10.15 15.72 -18.15
N ALA A 200 -9.63 16.72 -18.86
CA ALA A 200 -8.48 17.50 -18.40
C ALA A 200 -8.77 18.19 -17.07
N ILE A 201 -9.96 18.80 -16.93
CA ILE A 201 -10.42 19.41 -15.68
C ILE A 201 -10.56 18.36 -14.58
N GLY A 202 -11.13 17.19 -14.91
CA GLY A 202 -11.26 16.07 -13.97
C GLY A 202 -9.92 15.54 -13.47
N VAL A 203 -8.91 15.43 -14.34
CA VAL A 203 -7.54 15.02 -13.95
C VAL A 203 -6.92 16.05 -13.00
N LEU A 204 -7.06 17.34 -13.30
CA LEU A 204 -6.57 18.40 -12.42
C LEU A 204 -7.27 18.38 -11.06
N ASP A 205 -8.59 18.19 -11.03
CA ASP A 205 -9.36 18.06 -9.80
C ASP A 205 -8.91 16.84 -8.98
N TYR A 206 -8.70 15.69 -9.63
CA TYR A 206 -8.17 14.49 -8.96
C TYR A 206 -6.79 14.73 -8.33
N MET A 207 -5.88 15.41 -9.03
CA MET A 207 -4.57 15.75 -8.48
C MET A 207 -4.68 16.67 -7.25
N LEU A 208 -5.53 17.69 -7.32
CA LEU A 208 -5.76 18.61 -6.20
C LEU A 208 -6.37 17.90 -5.00
N GLN A 209 -7.42 17.11 -5.21
CA GLN A 209 -8.06 16.33 -4.15
C GLN A 209 -7.12 15.31 -3.54
N ARG A 210 -6.26 14.67 -4.34
CA ARG A 210 -5.26 13.73 -3.81
C ARG A 210 -4.27 14.45 -2.91
N ARG A 211 -3.79 15.63 -3.31
CA ARG A 211 -2.89 16.46 -2.49
C ARG A 211 -3.56 16.93 -1.20
N GLU A 212 -4.81 17.38 -1.28
CA GLU A 212 -5.58 17.77 -0.09
C GLU A 212 -5.81 16.61 0.87
N PHE A 213 -6.16 15.43 0.35
CA PHE A 213 -6.31 14.22 1.16
C PHE A 213 -5.00 13.86 1.86
N GLU A 214 -3.89 13.82 1.10
CA GLU A 214 -2.57 13.51 1.66
C GLU A 214 -2.15 14.52 2.72
N ALA A 215 -2.45 15.81 2.52
CA ALA A 215 -2.23 16.86 3.51
C ALA A 215 -3.10 16.68 4.77
N SER A 216 -4.34 16.23 4.61
CA SER A 216 -5.28 16.04 5.73
C SER A 216 -4.89 14.91 6.69
N ILE A 217 -4.18 13.89 6.18
CA ILE A 217 -3.70 12.74 6.96
C ILE A 217 -2.25 12.90 7.46
N ARG A 218 -1.59 14.03 7.18
CA ARG A 218 -0.26 14.33 7.72
C ARG A 218 -0.25 14.29 9.24
N MET A 219 0.91 13.99 9.78
CA MET A 219 1.10 13.78 11.21
C MET A 219 2.04 14.82 11.78
N THR A 220 1.91 15.07 13.08
CA THR A 220 2.93 15.82 13.82
C THR A 220 4.12 14.91 14.13
N ARG A 221 5.26 15.51 14.48
CA ARG A 221 6.43 14.73 14.93
C ARG A 221 6.15 13.91 16.19
N GLU A 222 5.29 14.43 17.07
CA GLU A 222 4.90 13.74 18.29
C GLU A 222 4.01 12.53 17.96
N GLU A 223 2.99 12.71 17.11
CA GLU A 223 2.12 11.63 16.63
C GLU A 223 2.93 10.52 15.94
N LEU A 224 3.87 10.87 15.06
CA LEU A 224 4.75 9.90 14.39
C LEU A 224 5.59 9.12 15.40
N LYS A 225 6.15 9.79 16.42
CA LYS A 225 6.96 9.15 17.45
C LYS A 225 6.13 8.20 18.32
N GLU A 226 4.90 8.58 18.65
CA GLU A 226 3.97 7.72 19.39
C GLU A 226 3.57 6.49 18.57
N GLU A 227 3.24 6.66 17.29
CA GLU A 227 2.88 5.55 16.43
C GLU A 227 4.05 4.57 16.23
N LEU A 228 5.28 5.08 16.07
CA LEU A 228 6.49 4.24 16.02
C LEU A 228 6.71 3.48 17.34
N LYS A 229 6.44 4.10 18.49
CA LYS A 229 6.50 3.42 19.79
C LYS A 229 5.46 2.31 19.92
N GLU A 230 4.24 2.51 19.42
CA GLU A 230 3.22 1.45 19.43
C GLU A 230 3.58 0.27 18.52
N THR A 231 4.13 0.58 17.34
CA THR A 231 4.33 -0.42 16.28
C THR A 231 5.64 -1.18 16.47
N GLU A 232 6.72 -0.48 16.81
CA GLU A 232 8.06 -1.07 16.99
C GLU A 232 8.42 -1.29 18.47
N GLY A 233 7.71 -0.65 19.41
CA GLY A 233 8.10 -0.63 20.82
C GLY A 233 9.14 0.46 21.12
N ASP A 234 9.27 0.84 22.38
CA ASP A 234 10.22 1.87 22.79
C ASP A 234 11.68 1.40 22.55
N PRO A 235 12.52 2.16 21.81
CA PRO A 235 13.93 1.85 21.61
C PRO A 235 14.70 1.62 22.93
N LEU A 236 14.36 2.36 23.98
CA LEU A 236 14.95 2.20 25.31
C LEU A 236 14.58 0.85 25.92
N ILE A 237 13.35 0.37 25.69
CA ILE A 237 12.91 -0.94 26.16
C ILE A 237 13.63 -2.05 25.37
N ARG A 238 13.73 -1.95 24.04
CA ARG A 238 14.50 -2.92 23.23
C ARG A 238 15.96 -3.01 23.68
N SER A 239 16.60 -1.86 23.92
CA SER A 239 17.98 -1.80 24.43
C SER A 239 18.11 -2.44 25.81
N ARG A 240 17.19 -2.15 26.74
CA ARG A 240 17.14 -2.76 28.08
C ARG A 240 16.96 -4.28 28.02
N ILE A 241 16.11 -4.77 27.12
CA ILE A 241 15.92 -6.22 26.91
C ILE A 241 17.24 -6.86 26.47
N LYS A 242 17.92 -6.27 25.48
CA LYS A 242 19.21 -6.79 24.98
C LYS A 242 20.31 -6.76 26.05
N GLN A 243 20.35 -5.71 26.87
CA GLN A 243 21.27 -5.62 28.01
C GLN A 243 21.00 -6.74 29.03
N ARG A 244 19.73 -6.91 29.44
CA ARG A 244 19.34 -7.97 30.38
C ARG A 244 19.65 -9.37 29.86
N GLN A 245 19.45 -9.62 28.56
CA GLN A 245 19.83 -10.89 27.92
C GLN A 245 21.33 -11.16 28.03
N ARG A 246 22.18 -10.16 27.78
CA ARG A 246 23.66 -10.27 27.93
C ARG A 246 24.06 -10.55 29.38
N GLU A 247 23.43 -9.89 30.35
CA GLU A 247 23.68 -10.11 31.77
C GLU A 247 23.31 -11.53 32.20
N LEU A 248 22.16 -12.05 31.75
CA LEU A 248 21.72 -13.42 32.04
C LEU A 248 22.66 -14.45 31.40
N ALA A 249 23.08 -14.25 30.15
CA ALA A 249 24.04 -15.12 29.48
C ALA A 249 25.38 -15.16 30.23
N THR A 250 25.87 -13.99 30.65
CA THR A 250 27.10 -13.86 31.45
C THR A 250 26.96 -14.58 32.79
N ARG A 251 25.84 -14.44 33.50
CA ARG A 251 25.57 -15.14 34.77
C ARG A 251 25.58 -16.66 34.59
N ARG A 252 24.94 -17.19 33.55
CA ARG A 252 24.95 -18.63 33.22
C ARG A 252 26.36 -19.12 32.93
N MET A 253 27.11 -18.40 32.09
CA MET A 253 28.51 -18.71 31.80
C MET A 253 29.37 -18.78 33.08
N MET A 254 29.21 -17.81 33.98
CA MET A 254 29.95 -17.80 35.26
C MET A 254 29.57 -18.96 36.18
N GLN A 255 28.31 -19.44 36.15
CA GLN A 255 27.88 -20.61 36.92
C GLN A 255 28.48 -21.92 36.39
N GLU A 256 28.66 -22.04 35.07
CA GLU A 256 29.27 -23.23 34.47
C GLU A 256 30.76 -23.38 34.78
N ILE A 257 31.45 -22.31 35.20
CA ILE A 257 32.84 -22.36 35.65
C ILE A 257 33.02 -23.40 36.76
N LYS A 258 32.04 -23.58 37.65
CA LYS A 258 32.11 -24.57 38.75
C LYS A 258 32.38 -26.00 38.28
N LYS A 259 32.01 -26.32 37.04
CA LYS A 259 32.16 -27.63 36.43
C LYS A 259 33.43 -27.73 35.56
N ALA A 260 34.25 -26.68 35.50
CA ALA A 260 35.47 -26.68 34.69
C ALA A 260 36.58 -27.49 35.36
N ASP A 261 37.37 -28.18 34.54
CA ASP A 261 38.52 -28.96 35.00
C ASP A 261 39.79 -28.11 35.06
N VAL A 262 39.91 -27.13 34.15
CA VAL A 262 41.05 -26.22 34.06
C VAL A 262 40.64 -24.86 33.50
N VAL A 263 41.30 -23.79 33.96
CA VAL A 263 41.25 -22.47 33.33
C VAL A 263 42.62 -22.14 32.73
N ILE A 264 42.65 -21.87 31.43
CA ILE A 264 43.85 -21.50 30.70
C ILE A 264 43.83 -19.98 30.53
N THR A 265 44.92 -19.31 30.92
CA THR A 265 44.97 -17.84 30.91
C THR A 265 46.19 -17.28 30.21
N ASN A 266 45.97 -16.18 29.48
CA ASN A 266 46.99 -15.18 29.19
C ASN A 266 46.91 -14.14 30.33
N PRO A 267 47.97 -13.98 31.15
CA PRO A 267 47.93 -13.21 32.40
C PRO A 267 47.25 -11.84 32.29
N VAL A 268 47.44 -11.16 31.15
CA VAL A 268 47.01 -9.77 30.94
C VAL A 268 45.66 -9.65 30.25
N GLU A 269 45.25 -10.61 29.42
CA GLU A 269 44.15 -10.36 28.46
C GLU A 269 43.06 -11.42 28.40
N TYR A 270 43.35 -12.73 28.51
CA TYR A 270 42.36 -13.79 28.23
C TYR A 270 42.29 -14.85 29.32
N ALA A 271 41.09 -15.39 29.55
CA ALA A 271 40.89 -16.60 30.32
C ALA A 271 39.82 -17.47 29.66
N VAL A 272 40.11 -18.77 29.53
CA VAL A 272 39.22 -19.77 28.95
C VAL A 272 39.13 -20.96 29.89
N ALA A 273 37.92 -21.32 30.31
CA ALA A 273 37.64 -22.47 31.15
C ALA A 273 37.20 -23.64 30.27
N LEU A 274 37.83 -24.79 30.49
CA LEU A 274 37.55 -26.04 29.78
C LEU A 274 36.99 -27.08 30.73
N ARG A 275 36.06 -27.89 30.24
CA ARG A 275 35.55 -29.09 30.91
C ARG A 275 35.78 -30.29 30.02
N TYR A 276 36.25 -31.38 30.60
CA TYR A 276 36.46 -32.63 29.90
C TYR A 276 36.19 -33.82 30.83
N ASP A 277 35.30 -34.71 30.39
CA ASP A 277 35.05 -35.99 31.05
C ASP A 277 35.49 -37.13 30.11
N ILE A 278 36.51 -37.86 30.54
CA ILE A 278 37.16 -38.94 29.78
C ILE A 278 36.15 -40.05 29.41
N LYS A 279 35.09 -40.25 30.21
CA LYS A 279 34.12 -41.34 29.98
C LYS A 279 32.99 -40.96 29.02
N THR A 280 32.70 -39.67 28.90
CA THR A 280 31.46 -39.21 28.25
C THR A 280 31.67 -38.21 27.12
N MET A 281 32.85 -37.59 27.02
CA MET A 281 33.13 -36.54 26.03
C MET A 281 34.19 -36.98 25.02
N ASN A 282 33.94 -36.72 23.74
CA ASN A 282 34.90 -36.97 22.67
C ASN A 282 36.00 -35.90 22.62
N ALA A 283 35.69 -34.67 23.05
CA ALA A 283 36.63 -33.56 23.11
C ALA A 283 36.27 -32.60 24.28
N PRO A 284 37.26 -31.87 24.82
CA PRO A 284 37.01 -30.81 25.81
C PRO A 284 36.09 -29.70 25.27
N ILE A 285 35.17 -29.23 26.10
CA ILE A 285 34.23 -28.15 25.78
C ILE A 285 34.64 -26.86 26.49
N VAL A 286 34.52 -25.72 25.80
CA VAL A 286 34.68 -24.40 26.41
C VAL A 286 33.45 -24.03 27.21
N VAL A 287 33.56 -23.98 28.54
CA VAL A 287 32.42 -23.65 29.43
C VAL A 287 32.33 -22.17 29.80
N ALA A 288 33.45 -21.45 29.71
CA ALA A 288 33.49 -20.00 29.85
C ALA A 288 34.70 -19.42 29.11
N LYS A 289 34.55 -18.24 28.50
CA LYS A 289 35.68 -17.47 27.96
C LYS A 289 35.46 -15.98 28.20
N GLY A 290 36.54 -15.24 28.38
CA GLY A 290 36.47 -13.81 28.63
C GLY A 290 37.77 -13.10 28.35
N ALA A 291 37.67 -11.79 28.09
CA ALA A 291 38.79 -10.89 27.94
C ALA A 291 38.81 -9.81 29.04
N ARG A 292 40.00 -9.31 29.39
CA ARG A 292 40.24 -8.22 30.36
C ARG A 292 39.46 -8.43 31.67
N LEU A 293 38.55 -7.51 32.01
CA LEU A 293 37.71 -7.59 33.22
C LEU A 293 36.95 -8.92 33.35
N MET A 294 36.48 -9.49 32.24
CA MET A 294 35.81 -10.80 32.28
C MET A 294 36.80 -11.93 32.54
N ALA A 295 38.00 -11.86 31.97
CA ALA A 295 39.06 -12.83 32.25
C ALA A 295 39.45 -12.83 33.73
N GLU A 296 39.54 -11.65 34.36
CA GLU A 296 39.77 -11.53 35.80
C GLU A 296 38.64 -12.12 36.64
N ARG A 297 37.38 -11.87 36.26
CA ARG A 297 36.22 -12.48 36.92
C ARG A 297 36.26 -14.01 36.82
N ILE A 298 36.58 -14.56 35.65
CA ILE A 298 36.72 -16.01 35.44
C ILE A 298 37.83 -16.56 36.33
N LYS A 299 39.00 -15.91 36.38
CA LYS A 299 40.11 -16.29 37.28
C LYS A 299 39.71 -16.27 38.75
N ASN A 300 38.98 -15.24 39.19
CA ASN A 300 38.53 -15.12 40.57
C ASN A 300 37.50 -16.20 40.94
N GLU A 301 36.57 -16.50 40.05
CA GLU A 301 35.60 -17.58 40.27
C GLU A 301 36.28 -18.96 40.25
N ALA A 302 37.24 -19.18 39.36
CA ALA A 302 38.05 -20.40 39.34
C ALA A 302 38.82 -20.62 40.65
N ARG A 303 39.40 -19.55 41.23
CA ARG A 303 40.04 -19.60 42.56
C ARG A 303 39.06 -19.99 43.66
N ARG A 304 37.83 -19.43 43.64
CA ARG A 304 36.78 -19.76 44.62
C ARG A 304 36.39 -21.24 44.61
N TRP A 305 36.37 -21.86 43.44
CA TRP A 305 36.01 -23.27 43.27
C TRP A 305 37.23 -24.21 43.20
N ASN A 306 38.43 -23.74 43.56
CA ASN A 306 39.68 -24.52 43.52
C ASN A 306 39.95 -25.18 42.15
N ILE A 307 39.64 -24.45 41.07
CA ILE A 307 39.90 -24.86 39.69
C ILE A 307 41.32 -24.42 39.30
N PRO A 308 42.19 -25.34 38.84
CA PRO A 308 43.55 -25.05 38.43
C PRO A 308 43.60 -24.00 37.33
N ILE A 309 44.42 -22.98 37.55
CA ILE A 309 44.70 -21.94 36.56
C ILE A 309 46.08 -22.22 35.98
N VAL A 310 46.14 -22.46 34.66
CA VAL A 310 47.38 -22.72 33.93
C VAL A 310 47.68 -21.53 33.03
N VAL A 311 48.90 -21.01 33.16
CA VAL A 311 49.38 -19.90 32.34
C VAL A 311 49.93 -20.46 31.03
N ASN A 312 49.20 -20.25 29.94
CA ASN A 312 49.64 -20.59 28.58
C ASN A 312 49.08 -19.53 27.62
N PRO A 313 49.81 -18.42 27.40
CA PRO A 313 49.31 -17.29 26.62
C PRO A 313 48.94 -17.65 25.17
N PRO A 314 49.77 -18.42 24.40
CA PRO A 314 49.42 -18.82 23.04
C PRO A 314 48.11 -19.63 22.97
N LEU A 315 47.95 -20.62 23.85
CA LEU A 315 46.77 -21.49 23.87
C LEU A 315 45.51 -20.73 24.31
N ALA A 316 45.61 -19.87 25.33
CA ALA A 316 44.49 -19.04 25.78
C ALA A 316 43.98 -18.10 24.67
N GLN A 317 44.90 -17.50 23.90
CA GLN A 317 44.54 -16.61 22.79
C GLN A 317 43.88 -17.37 21.64
N MET A 318 44.40 -18.56 21.29
CA MET A 318 43.82 -19.40 20.24
C MET A 318 42.42 -19.89 20.63
N LEU A 319 42.24 -20.41 21.85
CA LEU A 319 40.95 -20.87 22.33
C LEU A 319 39.92 -19.73 22.39
N TYR A 320 40.31 -18.53 22.82
CA TYR A 320 39.41 -17.39 22.88
C TYR A 320 38.89 -16.97 21.49
N LYS A 321 39.78 -16.99 20.48
CA LYS A 321 39.47 -16.56 19.11
C LYS A 321 38.74 -17.61 18.28
N LEU A 322 39.04 -18.90 18.48
CA LEU A 322 38.61 -19.98 17.58
C LEU A 322 37.40 -20.78 18.06
N VAL A 323 37.02 -20.69 19.34
CA VAL A 323 35.99 -21.56 19.93
C VAL A 323 34.98 -20.74 20.72
N GLU A 324 33.68 -20.94 20.50
CA GLU A 324 32.62 -20.29 21.28
C GLU A 324 32.28 -21.05 22.57
N VAL A 325 31.61 -20.38 23.50
CA VAL A 325 31.19 -21.02 24.76
C VAL A 325 30.11 -22.07 24.45
N GLY A 326 30.32 -23.30 24.90
CA GLY A 326 29.47 -24.45 24.66
C GLY A 326 29.96 -25.36 23.53
N GLU A 327 31.00 -24.97 22.78
CA GLU A 327 31.55 -25.75 21.68
C GLU A 327 32.73 -26.63 22.10
N GLU A 328 32.89 -27.75 21.40
CA GLU A 328 34.07 -28.61 21.48
C GLU A 328 35.28 -27.93 20.83
N ILE A 329 36.46 -28.13 21.40
CA ILE A 329 37.69 -27.59 20.80
C ILE A 329 37.99 -28.25 19.44
N PRO A 330 38.58 -27.53 18.47
CA PRO A 330 38.93 -28.09 17.18
C PRO A 330 40.13 -29.05 17.26
N PRO A 331 40.26 -30.03 16.34
CA PRO A 331 41.34 -31.03 16.36
C PRO A 331 42.75 -30.44 16.41
N LYS A 332 42.96 -29.27 15.79
CA LYS A 332 44.24 -28.55 15.79
C LYS A 332 44.72 -28.15 17.20
N LEU A 333 43.81 -28.08 18.18
CA LEU A 333 44.11 -27.71 19.56
C LEU A 333 44.16 -28.92 20.52
N TYR A 334 43.83 -30.13 20.05
CA TYR A 334 43.76 -31.32 20.91
C TYR A 334 45.06 -31.59 21.64
N GLN A 335 46.19 -31.58 20.93
CA GLN A 335 47.49 -31.88 21.54
C GLN A 335 47.85 -30.88 22.65
N ALA A 336 47.71 -29.58 22.38
CA ALA A 336 48.03 -28.52 23.33
C ALA A 336 47.10 -28.54 24.56
N VAL A 337 45.81 -28.84 24.37
CA VAL A 337 44.86 -28.96 25.48
C VAL A 337 45.08 -30.25 26.29
N ALA A 338 45.38 -31.37 25.62
CA ALA A 338 45.66 -32.64 26.28
C ALA A 338 46.89 -32.56 27.19
N GLU A 339 47.94 -31.86 26.76
CA GLU A 339 49.13 -31.62 27.58
C GLU A 339 48.80 -30.85 28.86
N VAL A 340 47.98 -29.80 28.75
CA VAL A 340 47.51 -29.00 29.90
C VAL A 340 46.63 -29.83 30.83
N LEU A 341 45.69 -30.62 30.30
CA LEU A 341 44.84 -31.50 31.10
C LEU A 341 45.66 -32.59 31.80
N ALA A 342 46.61 -33.22 31.11
CA ALA A 342 47.50 -34.23 31.68
C ALA A 342 48.39 -33.66 32.80
N TYR A 343 48.86 -32.41 32.66
CA TYR A 343 49.56 -31.71 33.74
C TYR A 343 48.66 -31.50 34.96
N VAL A 344 47.42 -31.07 34.74
CA VAL A 344 46.44 -30.84 35.82
C VAL A 344 46.02 -32.13 36.52
N TYR A 345 45.77 -33.22 35.78
CA TYR A 345 45.37 -34.51 36.36
C TYR A 345 46.49 -35.17 37.16
N ARG A 346 47.75 -35.11 36.68
CA ARG A 346 48.93 -35.56 37.45
C ARG A 346 49.06 -34.81 38.77
N LYS A 347 48.82 -33.50 38.77
CA LYS A 347 48.87 -32.66 39.98
C LYS A 347 47.70 -32.92 40.94
N ARG A 348 46.56 -33.42 40.45
CA ARG A 348 45.36 -33.75 41.24
C ARG A 348 45.30 -35.21 41.69
N GLY A 349 46.30 -36.05 41.36
CA GLY A 349 46.32 -37.47 41.71
C GLY A 349 45.20 -38.31 41.05
N LYS A 350 44.55 -37.77 40.00
CA LYS A 350 43.62 -38.54 39.17
C LYS A 350 44.45 -39.32 38.17
N VAL A 351 44.50 -40.64 38.32
CA VAL A 351 45.18 -41.54 37.37
C VAL A 351 44.51 -41.39 36.01
N VAL A 352 45.32 -41.12 34.99
CA VAL A 352 44.92 -40.94 33.58
C VAL A 352 44.44 -42.25 32.98
#